data_AF-J9C754-F1
#
_entry.id   AF-J9C754-F1
#
_cell.length_a   1.000
_cell.length_b   1.000
_cell.length_c   1.000
_cell.angle_alpha   90.00
_cell.angle_beta   90.00
_cell.angle_gamma   90.00
#
_symmetry.space_group_name_H-M   'P 1'
#
loop_
_entity.id
_entity.type
_entity.pdbx_description
1 polymer ?
#
loop_
_entity_poly.entity_id
_entity_poly.type
_entity_poly.pdbx_seq_one_letter_code
_entity_poly.pdbx_strand_id
1 'polypeptide(L)' 'MRDIAYSGKDYLLKIQQREIEETGIPSLKIAFNNVFGYYIEVRNSHKDKVPANWIRKQTLVNA' A
#
# COMPACT_ATOMS: atom_id res chain seq x y z
N MET A 1 -0.69 -6.66 26.91
CA MET A 1 -0.59 -5.64 25.84
C MET A 1 -0.20 -6.28 24.51
N ARG A 2 -1.14 -6.93 23.81
CA ARG A 2 -0.92 -7.46 22.43
C ARG A 2 -2.06 -7.10 21.45
N ASP A 3 -3.13 -6.45 21.92
CA ASP A 3 -4.32 -6.11 21.13
C ASP A 3 -4.15 -4.96 20.14
N ILE A 4 -3.27 -3.99 20.44
CA ILE A 4 -3.03 -2.83 19.56
C ILE A 4 -2.45 -3.24 18.19
N ALA A 5 -1.67 -4.32 18.14
CA ALA A 5 -1.08 -4.81 16.89
C ALA A 5 -2.12 -5.47 15.97
N TYR A 6 -3.17 -6.08 16.53
CA TYR A 6 -4.23 -6.73 15.75
C TYR A 6 -5.19 -5.72 15.12
N SER A 7 -5.58 -4.68 15.88
CA SER A 7 -6.45 -3.62 15.36
C SER A 7 -5.79 -2.85 14.20
N GLY A 8 -4.47 -2.63 14.27
CA GLY A 8 -3.72 -1.98 13.19
C GLY A 8 -3.75 -2.80 11.90
N LYS A 9 -3.60 -4.13 11.96
CA LYS A 9 -3.69 -5.00 10.77
C LYS A 9 -5.06 -4.97 10.10
N ASP A 10 -6.14 -5.03 10.88
CA ASP A 10 -7.51 -4.97 10.33
C ASP A 10 -7.78 -3.61 9.65
N TYR A 11 -7.32 -2.53 10.29
CA TYR A 11 -7.42 -1.19 9.74
C TYR A 11 -6.65 -1.04 8.42
N LEU A 12 -5.42 -1.56 8.36
CA LEU A 12 -4.62 -1.57 7.13
C LEU A 12 -5.31 -2.40 6.04
N LEU A 13 -5.94 -3.52 6.38
CA LEU A 13 -6.66 -4.36 5.41
C LEU A 13 -7.86 -3.61 4.79
N LYS A 14 -8.61 -2.88 5.63
CA LYS A 14 -9.73 -2.04 5.16
C LYS A 14 -9.27 -0.91 4.25
N ILE A 15 -8.18 -0.22 4.61
CA ILE A 15 -7.58 0.80 3.75
C ILE A 15 -7.13 0.17 2.44
N GLN A 16 -6.46 -0.99 2.50
CA GLN A 16 -6.00 -1.68 1.31
C GLN A 16 -7.16 -2.00 0.37
N GLN A 17 -8.25 -2.58 0.86
CA GLN A 17 -9.43 -2.88 0.03
C GLN A 17 -10.03 -1.61 -0.57
N ARG A 18 -10.22 -0.57 0.24
CA ARG A 18 -10.74 0.70 -0.24
C ARG A 18 -9.88 1.29 -1.37
N GLU A 19 -8.56 1.32 -1.19
CA GLU A 19 -7.65 1.84 -2.21
C GLU A 19 -7.63 0.94 -3.46
N ILE A 20 -7.78 -0.39 -3.31
CA ILE A 20 -7.92 -1.32 -4.45
C ILE A 20 -9.19 -1.00 -5.24
N GLU A 21 -10.31 -0.71 -4.57
CA GLU A 21 -11.58 -0.37 -5.22
C GLU A 21 -11.51 1.01 -5.89
N GLU A 22 -10.94 2.02 -5.23
CA GLU A 22 -10.82 3.38 -5.78
C GLU A 22 -9.83 3.44 -6.96
N THR A 23 -8.70 2.72 -6.91
CA THR A 23 -7.68 2.73 -7.97
C THR A 23 -7.81 1.60 -8.99
N GLY A 24 -8.58 0.55 -8.68
CA GLY A 24 -8.67 -0.66 -9.49
C GLY A 24 -7.37 -1.46 -9.58
N ILE A 25 -6.48 -1.34 -8.58
CA ILE A 25 -5.16 -1.99 -8.52
C ILE A 25 -5.20 -3.17 -7.53
N PRO A 26 -5.56 -4.39 -7.94
CA PRO A 26 -5.64 -5.54 -7.03
C PRO A 26 -4.28 -5.99 -6.48
N SER A 27 -3.18 -5.56 -7.10
CA SER A 27 -1.82 -5.87 -6.64
C SER A 27 -1.28 -4.93 -5.57
N LEU A 28 -2.10 -3.99 -5.09
CA LEU A 28 -1.73 -3.01 -4.06
C LEU A 28 -1.49 -3.72 -2.73
N LYS A 29 -0.33 -3.49 -2.11
CA LYS A 29 0.01 -4.01 -0.79
C LYS A 29 0.43 -2.89 0.13
N ILE A 30 -0.08 -2.89 1.36
CA ILE A 30 0.43 -2.01 2.41
C ILE A 30 1.56 -2.72 3.13
N ALA A 31 2.75 -2.14 3.08
CA ALA A 31 3.95 -2.64 3.74
C ALA A 31 4.47 -1.58 4.73
N PHE A 32 5.28 -2.02 5.68
CA PHE A 32 5.88 -1.15 6.69
C PHE A 32 7.40 -1.31 6.67
N ASN A 33 8.13 -0.19 6.70
CA ASN A 33 9.57 -0.16 6.89
C ASN A 33 9.92 0.88 7.96
N ASN A 34 10.99 0.65 8.72
CA ASN A 34 11.47 1.56 9.75
C ASN A 34 11.94 2.93 9.20
N VAL A 35 12.32 3.00 7.92
CA VAL A 35 12.83 4.26 7.31
C VAL A 35 11.69 5.20 6.90
N PHE A 36 10.62 4.68 6.30
CA PHE A 36 9.53 5.48 5.72
C PHE A 36 8.20 5.33 6.45
N GLY A 37 8.08 4.36 7.37
CA GLY A 37 6.81 3.97 7.97
C GLY A 37 5.98 3.10 7.03
N TYR A 38 4.66 3.30 7.06
CA TYR A 38 3.72 2.60 6.20
C TYR A 38 3.77 3.16 4.77
N TYR A 39 3.87 2.29 3.78
CA TYR A 39 3.86 2.65 2.37
C TYR A 39 3.02 1.66 1.57
N ILE A 40 2.56 2.13 0.41
CA ILE A 40 1.80 1.34 -0.54
C ILE A 40 2.75 0.87 -1.64
N GLU A 41 2.87 -0.44 -1.79
CA GLU A 41 3.56 -1.07 -2.90
C GLU A 41 2.56 -1.42 -3.98
N VAL A 42 2.85 -0.97 -5.20
CA VAL A 42 2.07 -1.28 -6.41
C VAL A 42 3.01 -1.85 -7.47
N ARG A 43 2.55 -2.88 -8.18
CA ARG A 43 3.32 -3.45 -9.30
C ARG A 43 3.42 -2.43 -10.44
N ASN A 44 4.57 -2.42 -11.11
CA ASN A 44 4.80 -1.56 -12.27
C ASN A 44 3.75 -1.75 -13.38
N SER A 45 3.19 -2.96 -13.53
CA SER A 45 2.11 -3.26 -14.49
C SER A 45 0.84 -2.43 -14.28
N HIS A 46 0.59 -1.96 -13.07
CA HIS A 46 -0.57 -1.14 -12.72
C HIS A 46 -0.22 0.34 -12.50
N LYS A 47 1.00 0.76 -12.87
CA LYS A 47 1.46 2.14 -12.73
C LYS A 47 0.55 3.15 -13.45
N ASP A 48 -0.05 2.74 -14.56
CA ASP A 48 -0.98 3.55 -15.34
C ASP A 48 -2.30 3.85 -14.60
N LYS A 49 -2.70 2.93 -13.71
CA LYS A 49 -3.89 3.09 -12.86
C LYS A 49 -3.62 3.88 -11.58
N VAL A 50 -2.36 4.24 -11.32
CA VAL A 50 -2.00 4.99 -10.11
C VAL A 50 -2.43 6.44 -10.30
N PRO A 51 -3.33 6.97 -9.44
CA PRO A 51 -3.79 8.34 -9.58
C PRO A 51 -2.67 9.35 -9.27
N ALA A 52 -2.70 10.51 -9.93
CA ALA A 52 -1.65 11.52 -9.85
C ALA A 52 -1.51 12.19 -8.46
N ASN A 53 -2.48 11.98 -7.57
CA ASN A 53 -2.43 12.43 -6.18
C ASN A 53 -1.48 11.59 -5.31
N TRP A 54 -0.99 10.45 -5.79
CA TRP A 54 -0.06 9.62 -5.04
C TRP A 54 1.38 10.16 -5.08
N ILE A 55 2.00 10.24 -3.91
CA ILE A 55 3.40 10.65 -3.78
C ILE A 55 4.28 9.41 -3.97
N ARG A 56 4.88 9.28 -5.16
CA ARG A 56 5.86 8.22 -5.45
C ARG A 56 7.09 8.38 -4.55
N LYS A 57 7.29 7.45 -3.62
CA LYS A 57 8.44 7.44 -2.68
C LYS A 57 9.67 6.73 -3.25
N GLN A 58 9.49 5.54 -3.81
CA GLN A 58 10.61 4.72 -4.31
C GLN A 58 10.15 3.83 -5.46
N THR A 59 11.04 3.53 -6.40
CA THR A 59 10.83 2.51 -7.43
C THR A 59 11.74 1.34 -7.12
N LEU A 60 11.15 0.21 -6.76
CA LEU A 60 11.87 -1.05 -6.65
C LEU A 60 11.96 -1.65 -8.05
N VAL A 61 13.17 -1.73 -8.58
CA VAL A 61 13.46 -2.50 -9.81
C VAL A 61 13.78 -3.91 -9.32
N ASN A 62 12.93 -4.88 -9.65
CA ASN A 62 13.27 -6.28 -9.42
C ASN A 62 14.44 -6.60 -10.36
N ALA A 63 15.61 -6.96 -9.83
CA ALA A 63 16.80 -7.32 -10.59
C ALA A 63 16.74 -8.77 -11.05
#